data_AF-A0A3B9SGG8-F1
#
_entry.id   AF-A0A3B9SGG8-F1
#
_cell.length_a   1.000
_cell.length_b   1.000
_cell.length_c   1.000
_cell.angle_alpha   90.00
_cell.angle_beta   90.00
_cell.angle_gamma   90.00
#
_symmetry.space_group_name_H-M   'P 1'
#
loop_
_entity.id
_entity.type
_entity.pdbx_description
1 polymer ?
#
loop_
_entity_poly.entity_id
_entity_poly.type
_entity_poly.pdbx_seq_one_letter_code
_entity_poly.pdbx_strand_id
1 'polypeptide(L)' 'MRNVLLVKYGEIALRGKNRGIAENRLIKAIIKRLEPYPGYMVYKEQGRILVVNE' A
#
# COMPACT_ATOMS: atom_id res chain seq x y z
N MET A 1 18.00 -10.50 -6.76
CA MET A 1 17.25 -9.23 -6.87
C MET A 1 15.78 -9.52 -6.62
N ARG A 2 15.09 -8.73 -5.79
CA ARG A 2 13.66 -8.91 -5.51
C ARG A 2 12.84 -7.90 -6.31
N ASN A 3 11.75 -8.35 -6.91
CA ASN A 3 10.82 -7.48 -7.61
C ASN A 3 9.92 -6.81 -6.57
N VAL A 4 9.96 -5.48 -6.54
CA VAL A 4 9.23 -4.67 -5.56
C VAL A 4 8.41 -3.63 -6.31
N LEU A 5 7.13 -3.50 -5.94
CA LEU A 5 6.27 -2.44 -6.41
C LEU A 5 6.22 -1.33 -5.34
N LEU A 6 6.64 -0.13 -5.70
CA LEU A 6 6.52 1.05 -4.84
C LEU A 6 5.27 1.85 -5.21
N VAL A 7 4.27 1.83 -4.34
CA VAL A 7 3.01 2.54 -4.54
C VAL A 7 3.09 3.92 -3.86
N LYS A 8 2.98 4.98 -4.68
CA LYS A 8 2.92 6.38 -4.23
C LYS A 8 1.47 6.86 -4.21
N TYR A 9 1.02 7.46 -3.11
CA TYR A 9 -0.33 8.01 -2.95
C TYR A 9 -0.26 9.47 -2.44
N GLY A 10 0.35 10.33 -3.25
CA GLY A 10 0.63 11.72 -2.88
C GLY A 10 -0.62 12.56 -2.69
N GLU A 11 -1.55 12.58 -3.65
CA GLU A 11 -2.64 13.57 -3.67
C GLU A 11 -3.72 13.36 -2.59
N ILE A 12 -4.04 12.11 -2.28
CA ILE A 12 -5.06 11.73 -1.29
C ILE A 12 -4.59 11.96 0.16
N ALA A 13 -3.28 11.96 0.40
CA ALA A 13 -2.68 12.10 1.73
C ALA A 13 -2.50 13.57 2.18
N LEU A 14 -2.71 14.54 1.29
CA LEU A 14 -2.40 15.96 1.53
C LEU A 14 -3.46 16.70 2.36
N ARG A 15 -4.70 16.20 2.46
CA ARG A 15 -5.76 16.81 3.28
C ARG A 15 -5.71 16.36 4.75
N GLY A 16 -4.64 16.75 5.45
CA GLY A 16 -4.56 16.78 6.92
C GLY A 16 -5.04 15.51 7.66
N LYS A 17 -5.93 15.68 8.67
CA LYS A 17 -6.40 14.65 9.63
C LYS A 17 -6.91 13.34 9.00
N ASN A 18 -7.23 13.31 7.71
CA ASN A 18 -7.77 12.13 7.02
C ASN A 18 -6.70 11.24 6.36
N ARG A 19 -5.43 11.64 6.38
CA ARG A 19 -4.32 10.89 5.76
C ARG A 19 -4.29 9.42 6.20
N GLY A 20 -4.30 9.17 7.51
CA GLY A 20 -4.25 7.81 8.04
C GLY A 20 -5.48 6.97 7.66
N ILE A 21 -6.66 7.58 7.57
CA ILE A 21 -7.89 6.89 7.19
C ILE A 21 -7.82 6.46 5.72
N ALA A 22 -7.41 7.38 4.83
CA ALA A 22 -7.30 7.11 3.41
C ALA A 22 -6.20 6.07 3.11
N GLU A 23 -5.06 6.20 3.77
CA GLU A 23 -3.94 5.26 3.66
C GLU A 23 -4.33 3.86 4.13
N ASN A 24 -4.97 3.73 5.30
CA ASN A 24 -5.44 2.44 5.80
C ASN A 24 -6.50 1.80 4.89
N ARG A 25 -7.41 2.60 4.31
CA ARG A 25 -8.38 2.10 3.33
C ARG A 25 -7.68 1.61 2.06
N LEU A 26 -6.68 2.32 1.58
CA LEU A 26 -5.90 1.92 0.40
C LEU A 26 -5.14 0.61 0.66
N ILE A 27 -4.46 0.47 1.80
CA ILE A 27 -3.77 -0.77 2.18
C ILE A 27 -4.76 -1.94 2.22
N LYS A 28 -5.91 -1.78 2.89
CA LYS A 28 -6.94 -2.84 2.93
C LYS A 28 -7.44 -3.22 1.54
N ALA A 29 -7.63 -2.24 0.65
CA ALA A 29 -8.06 -2.50 -0.72
C ALA A 29 -7.00 -3.24 -1.54
N ILE A 30 -5.72 -2.90 -1.37
CA ILE A 30 -4.60 -3.60 -2.02
C ILE A 30 -4.53 -5.04 -1.52
N ILE A 31 -4.51 -5.26 -0.20
CA ILE A 31 -4.47 -6.62 0.39
C ILE A 31 -5.61 -7.47 -0.15
N LYS A 32 -6.84 -6.98 -0.10
CA LYS A 32 -8.02 -7.71 -0.59
C LYS A 32 -7.90 -8.10 -2.07
N ARG A 33 -7.35 -7.22 -2.91
CA ARG A 33 -7.12 -7.52 -4.33
C ARG A 33 -5.96 -8.49 -4.58
N LEU A 34 -5.03 -8.58 -3.63
CA LEU A 34 -3.91 -9.52 -3.68
C LEU A 34 -4.24 -10.88 -3.09
N GLU A 35 -5.39 -11.07 -2.42
CA GLU A 35 -5.83 -12.38 -1.89
C GLU A 35 -5.73 -13.55 -2.90
N PRO A 36 -6.06 -13.39 -4.20
CA PRO A 36 -5.92 -14.47 -5.18
C PRO A 36 -4.46 -14.76 -5.58
N TYR A 37 -3.50 -13.91 -5.19
CA TYR A 37 -2.10 -13.99 -5.56
C TYR A 37 -1.25 -14.30 -4.32
N PRO A 38 -1.04 -15.59 -3.99
CA PRO A 38 -0.19 -15.97 -2.86
C PRO A 38 1.26 -15.53 -3.09
N GLY A 39 2.00 -15.29 -2.00
CA GLY A 39 3.38 -14.80 -2.03
C GLY A 39 3.52 -13.29 -1.99
N TYR A 40 2.44 -12.52 -2.20
CA TYR A 40 2.51 -11.06 -2.10
C TYR A 40 2.32 -10.54 -0.68
N MET A 41 3.23 -9.67 -0.23
CA MET A 41 3.14 -8.97 1.05
C MET A 41 3.09 -7.44 0.85
N VAL A 42 2.33 -6.77 1.72
CA VAL A 42 2.10 -5.32 1.67
C VAL A 42 2.66 -4.66 2.94
N TYR A 43 3.61 -3.74 2.78
CA TYR A 43 4.20 -2.99 3.89
C TYR A 43 3.91 -1.50 3.76
N LYS A 44 3.69 -0.87 4.92
CA LYS A 44 3.61 0.59 5.01
C LYS A 44 5.02 1.15 5.21
N GLU A 45 5.40 2.08 4.34
CA GLU A 45 6.62 2.87 4.45
C GLU A 45 6.25 4.36 4.53
N GLN A 46 7.13 5.24 5.00
CA GLN A 46 6.76 6.64 5.27
C GLN A 46 6.14 7.35 4.04
N GLY A 47 4.80 7.43 3.99
CA GLY A 47 4.03 7.98 2.86
C GLY A 47 4.02 7.13 1.59
N ARG A 48 4.38 5.84 1.70
CA ARG A 48 4.45 4.89 0.59
C ARG A 48 3.92 3.53 1.03
N ILE A 49 3.57 2.70 0.06
CA ILE A 49 3.23 1.29 0.30
C ILE A 49 4.17 0.46 -0.58
N LEU A 50 4.81 -0.54 0.02
CA LEU A 50 5.62 -1.52 -0.68
C LEU A 50 4.77 -2.77 -0.89
N VAL A 51 4.81 -3.31 -2.11
CA VAL A 51 4.30 -4.65 -2.39
C VAL A 51 5.46 -5.49 -2.87
N VAL A 52 5.74 -6.60 -2.19
CA VAL A 52 6.82 -7.52 -2.54
C VAL A 52 6.23 -8.90 -2.82
N ASN A 53 6.89 -9.66 -3.69
CA ASN A 53 6.61 -11.08 -3.87
C ASN A 53 7.72 -11.87 -3.17
N GLU A 54 7.36 -12.70 -2.20
CA GLU A 54 8.25 -13.62 -1.48
C GLU A 54 8.13 -15.06 -1.99
#